data_AF-A0A1U7QU12-F1
#
_entry.id   AF-A0A1U7QU12-F1
#
_cell.length_a   1.000
_cell.length_b   1.000
_cell.length_c   1.000
_cell.angle_alpha   90.00
_cell.angle_beta   90.00
_cell.angle_gamma   90.00
#
_symmetry.space_group_name_H-M   'P 1'
#
loop_
_entity.id
_entity.type
_entity.pdbx_description
1 polymer ?
#
loop_
_entity_poly.entity_id
_entity_poly.type
_entity_poly.pdbx_seq_one_letter_code
_entity_poly.pdbx_strand_id
1 'polypeptide(L)'
;MRTYLLWLLPLILLGSSAQALQCHECSAVGNCYNPASCYSMSRYCLTSWHAPPGQQTTVTKTCAFTCPDVHQSQNNSKASCCNTDLCNSTVSLHASWVLLTLSVCFSCLSR
;
A
#
# COMPACT_ATOMS: atom_id res chain seq x y z
N MET A 1 -25.06 28.07 -18.53
CA MET A 1 -24.49 26.69 -18.50
C MET A 1 -23.00 26.66 -18.16
N ARG A 2 -22.18 27.62 -18.62
CA ARG A 2 -20.71 27.62 -18.44
C ARG A 2 -20.18 28.14 -17.09
N THR A 3 -21.02 28.81 -16.31
CA THR A 3 -20.67 29.39 -14.99
C THR A 3 -20.73 28.37 -13.86
N TYR A 4 -21.60 27.36 -13.95
CA TYR A 4 -21.68 26.28 -12.95
C TYR A 4 -20.43 25.38 -12.96
N LEU A 5 -19.81 25.19 -14.13
CA LEU A 5 -18.56 24.43 -14.26
C LEU A 5 -17.39 25.11 -13.54
N LEU A 6 -17.38 26.44 -13.50
CA LEU A 6 -16.32 27.24 -12.86
C LEU A 6 -16.38 27.20 -11.33
N TRP A 7 -17.53 26.86 -10.75
CA TRP A 7 -17.71 26.70 -9.30
C TRP A 7 -17.46 25.28 -8.78
N LEU A 8 -17.42 24.29 -9.66
CA LEU A 8 -17.09 22.90 -9.29
C LEU A 8 -15.58 22.67 -9.21
N LEU A 9 -14.77 23.45 -9.94
CA LEU A 9 -13.31 23.33 -9.99
C LEU A 9 -12.60 23.54 -8.63
N PRO A 10 -12.97 24.53 -7.78
CA PRO A 10 -12.30 24.76 -6.51
C PRO A 10 -12.57 23.64 -5.49
N LEU A 11 -13.75 23.02 -5.53
CA LEU A 11 -14.17 22.01 -4.55
C LEU A 11 -13.38 20.69 -4.68
N ILE A 12 -12.95 20.36 -5.90
CA ILE A 12 -12.15 19.17 -6.20
C ILE A 12 -10.70 19.35 -5.72
N LEU A 13 -10.20 20.60 -5.69
CA LEU A 13 -8.82 20.92 -5.29
C LEU A 13 -8.60 21.04 -3.77
N LEU A 14 -9.66 21.17 -2.97
CA LEU A 14 -9.57 21.23 -1.50
C LEU A 14 -9.51 19.84 -0.83
N GLY A 15 -9.69 18.76 -1.59
CA GLY A 15 -9.78 17.39 -1.08
C GLY A 15 -8.46 16.65 -0.92
N SER A 16 -7.31 17.23 -1.29
CA SER A 16 -6.00 16.66 -1.01
C SER A 16 -5.57 17.01 0.41
N SER A 17 -6.28 16.47 1.40
CA SER A 17 -5.74 16.40 2.75
C SER A 17 -4.39 15.70 2.66
N ALA A 18 -3.30 16.42 2.95
CA ALA A 18 -1.97 15.88 3.11
C ALA A 18 -1.92 15.02 4.38
N GLN A 19 -2.76 13.99 4.44
CA GLN A 19 -2.73 13.01 5.50
C GLN A 19 -1.40 12.29 5.37
N ALA A 20 -0.66 12.27 6.48
CA ALA A 20 0.55 11.50 6.56
C ALA A 20 0.19 10.03 6.34
N LEU A 21 0.82 9.41 5.34
CA LEU A 21 0.67 7.99 5.04
C LEU A 21 0.84 7.19 6.33
N GLN A 22 -0.04 6.23 6.59
CA GLN A 22 0.15 5.26 7.66
C GLN A 22 0.80 4.00 7.11
N CYS A 23 1.81 3.48 7.80
CA CYS A 23 2.46 2.22 7.44
C CYS A 23 2.68 1.38 8.70
N HIS A 24 2.96 0.10 8.53
CA HIS A 24 3.55 -0.67 9.63
C HIS A 24 5.05 -0.38 9.75
N GLU A 25 5.52 -0.12 10.97
CA GLU A 25 6.93 0.09 11.30
C GLU A 25 7.41 -0.91 12.35
N CYS A 26 8.18 -1.91 11.91
CA CYS A 26 8.64 -2.99 12.79
C CYS A 26 9.79 -3.80 12.16
N SER A 27 10.55 -4.50 12.99
CA SER A 27 11.52 -5.50 12.57
C SER A 27 11.35 -6.75 13.43
N ALA A 28 11.11 -7.90 12.81
CA ALA A 28 10.92 -9.16 13.51
C ALA A 28 11.31 -10.36 12.64
N VAL A 29 11.54 -11.50 13.29
CA VAL A 29 11.59 -12.80 12.60
C VAL A 29 10.17 -13.19 12.20
N GLY A 30 9.96 -13.52 10.93
CA GLY A 30 8.61 -13.67 10.38
C GLY A 30 7.92 -12.31 10.19
N ASN A 31 6.59 -12.29 10.23
CA ASN A 31 5.80 -11.10 9.92
C ASN A 31 5.54 -10.25 11.17
N CYS A 32 5.34 -8.93 11.00
CA CYS A 32 5.08 -8.00 12.10
C CYS A 32 4.07 -6.91 11.69
N TYR A 33 3.33 -6.41 12.67
CA TYR A 33 2.30 -5.39 12.46
C TYR A 33 2.35 -4.36 13.58
N ASN A 34 2.79 -3.15 13.24
CA ASN A 34 2.83 -2.03 14.19
C ASN A 34 2.49 -0.73 13.44
N PRO A 35 1.20 -0.34 13.38
CA PRO A 35 0.76 0.87 12.67
C PRO A 35 1.46 2.12 13.22
N ALA A 36 2.00 2.93 12.32
CA ALA A 36 2.65 4.20 12.64
C ALA A 36 2.32 5.24 11.55
N SER A 37 2.22 6.50 11.97
CA SER A 37 2.12 7.63 11.05
C SER A 37 3.50 7.96 10.50
N CYS A 38 3.65 7.94 9.18
CA CYS A 38 4.90 8.30 8.52
C CYS A 38 5.18 9.79 8.59
N TYR A 39 6.43 10.16 8.29
CA TYR A 39 6.78 11.55 8.06
C TYR A 39 6.04 12.09 6.81
N SER A 40 5.71 13.39 6.80
CA SER A 40 4.89 14.01 5.74
C SER A 40 5.47 13.91 4.33
N MET A 41 6.79 13.77 4.20
CA MET A 41 7.45 13.57 2.92
C MET A 41 7.52 12.09 2.49
N SER A 42 7.26 11.13 3.38
CA SER A 42 7.25 9.70 3.05
C SER A 42 6.09 9.39 2.11
N ARG A 43 6.36 8.66 1.04
CA ARG A 43 5.38 8.36 -0.03
C ARG A 43 5.09 6.88 -0.19
N TYR A 44 5.87 6.04 0.47
CA TYR A 44 5.80 4.60 0.32
C TYR A 44 5.90 3.89 1.66
N CYS A 45 5.17 2.80 1.81
CA CYS A 45 5.45 1.76 2.79
C CYS A 45 6.41 0.76 2.15
N LEU A 46 7.58 0.58 2.74
CA LEU A 46 8.60 -0.39 2.33
C LEU A 46 8.49 -1.64 3.20
N THR A 47 8.55 -2.81 2.57
CA THR A 47 8.77 -4.09 3.24
C THR A 47 10.03 -4.73 2.69
N SER A 48 10.94 -5.11 3.58
CA SER A 48 12.19 -5.78 3.25
C SER A 48 12.23 -7.13 3.94
N TRP A 49 12.56 -8.18 3.20
CA TRP A 49 12.76 -9.54 3.69
C TRP A 49 14.24 -9.87 3.57
N HIS A 50 14.85 -10.32 4.66
CA HIS A 50 16.22 -10.80 4.69
C HIS A 50 16.23 -12.27 5.14
N ALA A 51 16.67 -13.18 4.28
CA ALA A 51 16.63 -14.63 4.45
C ALA A 51 18.00 -15.27 4.20
N PRO A 52 18.98 -15.12 5.10
CA PRO A 52 20.29 -15.74 4.95
C PRO A 52 20.20 -17.27 4.96
N PRO A 53 21.12 -18.00 4.30
CA PRO A 53 21.09 -19.46 4.24
C PRO A 53 21.18 -20.07 5.64
N GLY A 54 20.26 -20.98 5.95
CA GLY A 54 20.20 -21.66 7.25
C GLY A 54 19.64 -20.81 8.40
N GLN A 55 19.15 -19.59 8.14
CA GLN A 55 18.55 -18.72 9.15
C GLN A 55 17.10 -18.36 8.82
N GLN A 56 16.36 -17.91 9.84
CA GLN A 56 14.97 -17.49 9.66
C GLN A 56 14.88 -16.14 8.93
N THR A 57 13.83 -15.97 8.13
CA THR A 57 13.58 -14.72 7.43
C THR A 57 13.20 -13.61 8.41
N THR A 58 13.94 -12.51 8.35
CA THR A 58 13.62 -11.27 9.07
C THR A 58 12.84 -10.34 8.15
N VAL A 59 11.71 -9.83 8.63
CA VAL A 59 10.91 -8.82 7.93
C VAL A 59 11.12 -7.48 8.62
N THR A 60 11.44 -6.47 7.82
CA THR A 60 11.53 -5.09 8.25
C THR A 60 10.53 -4.27 7.45
N LYS A 61 9.64 -3.56 8.13
CA LYS A 61 8.63 -2.68 7.56
C LYS A 61 8.93 -1.25 8.00
N THR A 62 8.92 -0.31 7.05
CA THR A 62 9.29 1.09 7.31
C THR A 62 8.55 2.04 6.38
N CYS A 63 8.44 3.31 6.76
CA CYS A 63 8.10 4.39 5.85
C CYS A 63 9.32 4.77 5.00
N ALA A 64 9.10 5.07 3.72
CA ALA A 64 10.16 5.41 2.79
C ALA A 64 9.80 6.61 1.90
N PHE A 65 10.81 7.42 1.58
CA PHE A 65 10.69 8.55 0.64
C PHE A 65 10.73 8.07 -0.82
N THR A 66 11.51 7.03 -1.08
CA THR A 66 11.70 6.41 -2.38
C THR A 66 11.55 4.90 -2.25
N CYS A 67 11.14 4.25 -3.34
CA CYS A 67 11.15 2.80 -3.42
C CYS A 67 12.46 2.35 -4.08
N PRO A 68 13.29 1.51 -3.43
CA PRO A 68 14.45 0.93 -4.08
C PRO A 68 14.01 0.02 -5.25
N ASP A 69 14.82 -0.01 -6.30
CA ASP A 69 14.52 -0.80 -7.50
C ASP A 69 14.44 -2.30 -7.13
N VAL A 70 13.28 -2.92 -7.37
CA VAL A 70 12.99 -4.32 -7.04
C VAL A 70 13.96 -5.29 -7.73
N HIS A 71 14.63 -4.86 -8.81
CA HIS A 71 15.66 -5.64 -9.47
C HIS A 71 16.98 -5.76 -8.68
N GLN A 72 17.21 -4.94 -7.65
CA GLN A 72 18.32 -5.09 -6.70
C GLN A 72 17.97 -6.02 -5.52
N SER A 73 17.40 -7.18 -5.84
CA SER A 73 17.37 -8.29 -4.90
C SER A 73 18.80 -8.81 -4.71
N GLN A 74 19.53 -8.21 -3.78
CA GLN A 74 20.81 -8.74 -3.34
C GLN A 74 20.61 -10.17 -2.84
N ASN A 75 21.59 -11.06 -3.02
CA ASN A 75 21.52 -12.45 -2.58
C ASN A 75 20.97 -12.50 -1.13
N ASN A 76 19.81 -13.14 -0.96
CA ASN A 76 19.06 -13.29 0.29
C ASN A 76 18.21 -12.10 0.78
N SER A 77 18.07 -11.02 0.01
CA SER A 77 17.25 -9.87 0.38
C SER A 77 16.22 -9.54 -0.71
N LYS A 78 14.96 -9.35 -0.33
CA LYS A 78 13.86 -8.91 -1.21
C LYS A 78 13.23 -7.65 -0.63
N ALA A 79 12.72 -6.78 -1.49
CA ALA A 79 11.99 -5.58 -1.08
C ALA A 79 10.73 -5.38 -1.92
N SER A 80 9.69 -4.81 -1.32
CA SER A 80 8.48 -4.37 -2.02
C SER A 80 7.98 -3.04 -1.45
N CYS A 81 7.29 -2.27 -2.28
CA CYS A 81 6.70 -1.01 -1.88
C CYS A 81 5.24 -0.89 -2.30
N CYS A 82 4.50 -0.10 -1.55
CA CYS A 82 3.13 0.31 -1.86
C CYS A 82 2.90 1.72 -1.28
N ASN A 83 1.83 2.42 -1.68
CA ASN A 83 1.64 3.85 -1.39
C ASN A 83 0.25 4.20 -0.81
N THR A 84 -0.42 3.24 -0.20
CA THR A 84 -1.71 3.43 0.48
C THR A 84 -1.59 3.10 1.97
N ASP A 85 -2.50 3.63 2.78
CA ASP A 85 -2.44 3.43 4.23
C ASP A 85 -2.43 1.94 4.60
N LEU A 86 -1.48 1.57 5.46
CA LEU A 86 -1.25 0.24 6.01
C LEU A 86 -1.08 -0.86 4.95
N CYS A 87 -0.75 -0.51 3.70
CA CYS A 87 -0.66 -1.44 2.58
C CYS A 87 0.43 -2.51 2.74
N ASN A 88 1.42 -2.26 3.61
CA ASN A 88 2.45 -3.23 3.99
C ASN A 88 1.98 -4.20 5.09
N SER A 89 0.69 -4.22 5.41
CA SER A 89 0.03 -5.40 5.93
C SER A 89 0.07 -6.47 4.85
N THR A 90 1.05 -7.35 4.90
CA THR A 90 1.08 -8.54 4.04
C THR A 90 -0.18 -9.37 4.33
N VAL A 91 -1.18 -9.11 3.49
CA VAL A 91 -2.27 -9.99 3.16
C VAL A 91 -2.22 -10.02 1.65
N SER A 92 -1.63 -11.08 1.10
CA SER A 92 -1.72 -11.40 -0.31
C SER A 92 -3.16 -11.82 -0.61
N LEU A 93 -4.12 -10.88 -0.52
CA LEU A 93 -5.47 -11.10 -1.02
C LEU A 93 -5.35 -11.09 -2.54
N HIS A 94 -5.17 -12.29 -3.08
CA HIS A 94 -5.47 -12.56 -4.47
C HIS A 94 -6.99 -12.33 -4.61
N ALA A 95 -7.39 -11.07 -4.81
CA ALA A 95 -8.78 -10.71 -5.00
C ALA A 95 -9.24 -11.38 -6.29
N SER A 96 -9.87 -12.54 -6.14
CA SER A 96 -10.39 -13.30 -7.25
C SER A 96 -11.48 -12.43 -7.90
N TRP A 97 -11.19 -11.97 -9.12
CA TRP A 97 -12.11 -11.18 -9.96
C TRP A 97 -13.50 -11.82 -10.08
N VAL A 98 -13.61 -13.12 -9.81
CA VAL A 98 -14.85 -13.90 -9.73
C VAL A 98 -15.87 -13.33 -8.73
N LEU A 99 -15.42 -12.78 -7.59
CA LEU A 99 -16.34 -12.22 -6.59
C LEU A 99 -16.94 -10.87 -7.01
N LEU A 100 -16.20 -10.09 -7.80
CA LEU A 100 -16.68 -8.80 -8.32
C LEU A 100 -17.71 -8.99 -9.45
N THR A 101 -17.56 -10.03 -10.28
CA THR A 101 -18.50 -10.29 -11.39
C THR A 101 -19.83 -10.87 -10.93
N LEU A 102 -19.85 -11.64 -9.82
CA LEU A 102 -21.10 -12.16 -9.23
C LEU A 102 -22.05 -11.05 -8.77
N SER A 103 -21.53 -9.98 -8.14
CA SER A 103 -22.34 -8.84 -7.68
C SER A 103 -23.06 -8.12 -8.83
N VAL A 104 -22.41 -8.01 -10.00
CA VAL A 104 -22.99 -7.36 -11.19
C VAL A 104 -24.05 -8.26 -11.83
N CYS A 105 -23.82 -9.58 -11.85
CA CYS A 105 -24.78 -10.53 -12.43
C CYS A 105 -26.09 -10.60 -11.63
N PHE A 106 -26.02 -10.63 -10.29
CA PHE A 106 -27.23 -10.61 -9.45
C PHE A 106 -28.06 -9.34 -9.64
N SER A 107 -27.41 -8.19 -9.79
CA SER A 107 -28.08 -6.90 -10.00
C SER A 107 -28.73 -6.79 -11.38
N CYS A 108 -28.18 -7.46 -12.40
CA CYS A 108 -28.77 -7.52 -13.74
C CYS A 108 -29.89 -8.55 -13.85
N LEU A 109 -29.86 -9.64 -13.08
CA LEU A 109 -30.88 -10.69 -13.13
C LEU A 109 -32.12 -10.35 -12.28
N SER A 110 -31.97 -9.42 -11.33
CA SER A 110 -33.07 -8.92 -10.49
C SER A 110 -33.85 -7.73 -11.09
N ARG A 111 -33.63 -7.39 -12.36
CA ARG A 111 -34.37 -6.37 -13.12
C ARG A 111 -35.05 -6.99 -14.32
#